data_AF-A0A1B0DH25-F1
#
_entry.id   AF-A0A1B0DH25-F1
#
_cell.length_a   1.000
_cell.length_b   1.000
_cell.length_c   1.000
_cell.angle_alpha   90.00
_cell.angle_beta   90.00
_cell.angle_gamma   90.00
#
_symmetry.space_group_name_H-M   'P 1'
#
loop_
_entity.id
_entity.type
_entity.pdbx_description
1 polymer ?
#
loop_
_entity_poly.entity_id
_entity_poly.type
_entity_poly.pdbx_seq_one_letter_code
_entity_poly.pdbx_strand_id
1 'polypeptide(L)'
;MYHNKNLSGDELKTLLARDGKTLTDHLAILIGTVGENATLRRGIGFKSEYKSIFLSGYAHPPQSNRDGFAFGKFGAIVAFRRIDTPQDLMLERRICQHIVGMNPKKIGKKNIDIANVNADNEDILIYQEYIADTSKTVGEVLDESRLQVLNYTRFECGEESDS
;
A
#
# COMPACT_ATOMS: atom_id res chain seq x y z
N MET A 1 -3.92 3.51 -19.74
CA MET A 1 -2.89 4.25 -19.00
C MET A 1 -2.88 3.86 -17.51
N TYR A 2 -1.72 3.95 -16.84
CA TYR A 2 -1.54 3.67 -15.40
C TYR A 2 -1.00 4.92 -14.70
N HIS A 3 -1.67 5.39 -13.66
CA HIS A 3 -1.24 6.56 -12.90
C HIS A 3 -1.32 6.30 -11.39
N ASN A 4 -0.24 6.70 -10.72
CA ASN A 4 -0.16 6.90 -9.27
C ASN A 4 0.05 8.40 -9.05
N LYS A 5 -0.72 8.99 -8.13
CA LYS A 5 -0.51 10.35 -7.65
C LYS A 5 -0.42 10.37 -6.12
N ASN A 6 0.70 10.83 -5.58
CA ASN A 6 0.78 11.23 -4.17
C ASN A 6 0.00 12.52 -3.96
N LEU A 7 -0.75 12.59 -2.86
CA LEU A 7 -1.57 13.73 -2.49
C LEU A 7 -1.03 14.30 -1.18
N SER A 8 -0.64 15.58 -1.19
CA SER A 8 -0.28 16.29 0.04
C SER A 8 -1.50 16.52 0.93
N GLY A 9 -1.27 16.87 2.20
CA GLY A 9 -2.35 17.28 3.09
C GLY A 9 -3.15 18.46 2.54
N ASP A 10 -2.50 19.41 1.85
CA ASP A 10 -3.18 20.55 1.25
C ASP A 10 -3.99 20.16 0.02
N GLU A 11 -3.50 19.24 -0.81
CA GLU A 11 -4.29 18.69 -1.91
C GLU A 11 -5.52 17.95 -1.39
N LEU A 12 -5.36 17.11 -0.36
CA LEU A 12 -6.46 16.38 0.27
C LEU A 12 -7.54 17.33 0.80
N LYS A 13 -7.16 18.41 1.48
CA LYS A 13 -8.08 19.42 2.04
C LYS A 13 -9.04 20.00 1.00
N THR A 14 -8.63 20.06 -0.26
CA THR A 14 -9.43 20.61 -1.36
C THR A 14 -10.33 19.59 -2.06
N LEU A 15 -10.17 18.29 -1.80
CA LEU A 15 -10.97 17.25 -2.46
C LEU A 15 -12.44 17.34 -2.06
N LEU A 16 -13.31 17.20 -3.05
CA LEU A 16 -14.75 17.17 -2.85
C LEU A 16 -15.23 15.75 -2.49
N ALA A 17 -16.02 15.65 -1.43
CA ALA A 17 -16.76 14.46 -1.07
C ALA A 17 -18.04 14.33 -1.93
N ARG A 18 -18.75 13.21 -1.77
CA ARG A 18 -19.97 12.91 -2.54
C ARG A 18 -21.11 13.90 -2.33
N ASP A 19 -21.12 14.60 -1.20
CA ASP A 19 -22.08 15.65 -0.87
C ASP A 19 -21.69 17.03 -1.38
N GLY A 20 -20.59 17.13 -2.15
CA GLY A 20 -20.10 18.37 -2.75
C GLY A 20 -19.32 19.27 -1.78
N LYS A 21 -19.15 18.87 -0.52
CA LYS A 21 -18.31 19.59 0.46
C LYS A 21 -16.86 19.16 0.38
N THR A 22 -15.95 20.01 0.82
CA THR A 22 -14.52 19.66 0.86
C THR A 22 -14.22 18.69 2.00
N LEU A 23 -13.12 17.95 1.91
CA LEU A 23 -12.64 17.14 3.05
C LEU A 23 -12.29 18.01 4.26
N THR A 24 -11.93 19.28 4.06
CA THR A 24 -11.72 20.23 5.17
C THR A 24 -13.02 20.53 5.92
N ASP A 25 -14.14 20.68 5.22
CA ASP A 25 -15.45 20.90 5.85
C ASP A 25 -15.84 19.69 6.71
N HIS A 26 -15.65 18.48 6.18
CA HIS A 26 -15.88 17.24 6.93
C HIS A 26 -14.94 17.09 8.13
N LEU A 27 -13.67 17.47 8.00
CA LEU A 27 -12.71 17.47 9.09
C LEU A 27 -13.13 18.42 10.21
N ALA A 28 -13.61 19.62 9.88
CA ALA A 28 -14.10 20.58 10.87
C ALA A 28 -15.31 20.04 11.64
N ILE A 29 -16.25 19.38 10.96
CA ILE A 29 -17.40 18.72 11.59
C ILE A 29 -16.94 17.61 12.54
N LEU A 30 -15.98 16.79 12.10
CA LEU A 30 -15.40 15.72 12.94
C LEU A 30 -14.78 16.28 14.21
N ILE A 31 -13.93 17.31 14.10
CA ILE A 31 -13.27 17.96 15.24
C ILE A 31 -14.32 18.53 16.21
N GLY A 32 -15.35 19.21 15.68
CA GLY A 32 -16.43 19.76 16.51
C GLY A 32 -17.27 18.69 17.21
N THR A 33 -17.42 17.51 16.62
CA THR A 33 -18.23 16.41 17.18
C THR A 33 -17.45 15.60 18.21
N VAL A 34 -16.18 15.31 17.93
CA VAL A 34 -15.32 14.48 18.79
C VAL A 34 -14.70 15.29 19.93
N GLY A 35 -14.42 16.58 19.69
CA GLY A 35 -13.74 17.45 20.67
C GLY A 35 -12.21 17.28 20.69
N GLU A 36 -11.64 16.60 19.69
CA GLU A 36 -10.20 16.38 19.55
C GLU A 36 -9.67 16.94 18.23
N ASN A 37 -8.40 17.34 18.21
CA ASN A 37 -7.75 17.78 16.99
C ASN A 37 -7.49 16.60 16.03
N ALA A 38 -7.70 16.81 14.73
CA ALA A 38 -7.48 15.83 13.68
C ALA A 38 -6.87 16.48 12.43
N THR A 39 -6.18 15.71 11.60
CA THR A 39 -5.53 16.24 10.40
C THR A 39 -5.59 15.29 9.21
N LEU A 40 -5.69 15.86 8.00
CA LEU A 40 -5.48 15.17 6.73
C LEU A 40 -4.01 15.31 6.35
N ARG A 41 -3.21 14.27 6.59
CA ARG A 41 -1.75 14.36 6.45
C ARG A 41 -1.27 14.18 5.00
N ARG A 42 -1.71 13.11 4.35
CA ARG A 42 -1.33 12.74 2.97
C ARG A 42 -2.18 11.57 2.49
N GLY A 43 -2.21 11.37 1.19
CA GLY A 43 -2.91 10.26 0.56
C GLY A 43 -2.23 9.82 -0.73
N ILE A 44 -2.78 8.79 -1.35
CA ILE A 44 -2.37 8.32 -2.66
C ILE A 44 -3.61 8.03 -3.49
N GLY A 45 -3.61 8.53 -4.73
CA GLY A 45 -4.62 8.27 -5.74
C GLY A 45 -4.10 7.31 -6.78
N PHE A 46 -4.95 6.36 -7.18
CA PHE A 46 -4.62 5.36 -8.19
C PHE A 46 -5.66 5.34 -9.30
N LYS A 47 -5.20 5.26 -10.55
CA LYS A 47 -6.06 5.05 -11.70
C LYS A 47 -5.40 4.11 -12.70
N SER A 48 -6.14 3.07 -13.10
CA SER A 48 -5.76 2.19 -14.20
C SER A 48 -6.93 2.00 -15.15
N GLU A 49 -6.64 2.02 -16.45
CA GLU A 49 -7.58 1.63 -17.51
C GLU A 49 -7.43 0.16 -17.91
N TYR A 50 -6.36 -0.50 -17.44
CA TYR A 50 -6.09 -1.90 -17.76
C TYR A 50 -6.71 -2.81 -16.71
N LYS A 51 -7.57 -3.74 -17.15
CA LYS A 51 -8.17 -4.77 -16.28
C LYS A 51 -7.13 -5.70 -15.63
N SER A 52 -5.98 -5.86 -16.28
CA SER A 52 -4.86 -6.65 -15.76
C SER A 52 -4.12 -5.98 -14.60
N ILE A 53 -4.40 -4.70 -14.33
CA ILE A 53 -3.77 -3.94 -13.24
C ILE A 53 -4.83 -3.58 -12.19
N PHE A 54 -4.58 -3.97 -10.94
CA PHE A 54 -5.50 -3.77 -9.83
C PHE A 54 -4.76 -3.42 -8.54
N LEU A 55 -5.51 -2.97 -7.54
CA LEU A 55 -4.99 -2.68 -6.21
C LEU A 55 -5.40 -3.77 -5.22
N SER A 56 -4.48 -4.08 -4.31
CA SER A 56 -4.80 -4.75 -3.05
C SER A 56 -4.21 -3.95 -1.90
N GLY A 57 -4.81 -4.08 -0.72
CA GLY A 57 -4.39 -3.32 0.45
C GLY A 57 -4.54 -4.11 1.74
N TYR A 58 -3.72 -3.75 2.72
CA TYR A 58 -3.76 -4.32 4.07
C TYR A 58 -3.44 -3.25 5.10
N ALA A 59 -4.14 -3.27 6.23
CA ALA A 59 -3.88 -2.42 7.38
C ALA A 59 -3.58 -3.27 8.63
N HIS A 60 -2.70 -2.78 9.50
CA HIS A 60 -2.24 -3.46 10.70
C HIS A 60 -2.17 -2.52 11.93
N PRO A 61 -2.58 -2.96 13.13
CA PRO A 61 -3.39 -4.15 13.37
C PRO A 61 -4.73 -4.03 12.63
N PRO A 62 -5.24 -5.14 12.05
CA PRO A 62 -6.50 -5.08 11.31
C PRO A 62 -7.64 -4.75 12.27
N GLN A 63 -8.32 -3.64 12.04
CA GLN A 63 -9.57 -3.34 12.73
C GLN A 63 -10.76 -3.91 11.96
N SER A 64 -11.92 -3.99 12.61
CA SER A 64 -13.16 -4.48 11.98
C SER A 64 -13.43 -3.74 10.68
N ASN A 65 -13.40 -4.46 9.55
CA ASN A 65 -13.75 -3.92 8.24
C ASN A 65 -15.20 -3.43 8.28
N ARG A 66 -15.40 -2.12 8.18
CA ARG A 66 -16.71 -1.53 7.93
C ARG A 66 -16.72 -1.03 6.49
N ASP A 67 -17.75 -1.40 5.74
CA ASP A 67 -18.08 -0.82 4.44
C ASP A 67 -16.93 -0.78 3.40
N GLY A 68 -16.07 -1.80 3.40
CA GLY A 68 -14.94 -1.90 2.46
C GLY A 68 -13.72 -1.06 2.82
N PHE A 69 -13.68 -0.46 4.01
CA PHE A 69 -12.52 0.25 4.56
C PHE A 69 -11.71 -0.63 5.51
N ALA A 70 -10.39 -0.46 5.49
CA ALA A 70 -9.45 -1.07 6.43
C ALA A 70 -8.70 0.02 7.20
N PHE A 71 -8.62 -0.13 8.52
CA PHE A 71 -7.96 0.81 9.43
C PHE A 71 -6.85 0.10 10.22
N GLY A 72 -5.79 0.84 10.55
CA GLY A 72 -4.65 0.34 11.31
C GLY A 72 -3.61 1.44 11.55
N LYS A 73 -2.63 1.15 12.40
CA LYS A 73 -1.44 1.99 12.60
C LYS A 73 -0.54 1.98 11.36
N PHE A 74 -0.44 0.85 10.69
CA PHE A 74 0.30 0.68 9.44
C PHE A 74 -0.67 0.31 8.32
N GLY A 75 -0.33 0.69 7.10
CA GLY A 75 -1.05 0.27 5.91
C GLY A 75 -0.13 0.11 4.72
N ALA A 76 -0.44 -0.81 3.83
CA ALA A 76 0.17 -0.89 2.51
C ALA A 76 -0.92 -0.99 1.44
N ILE A 77 -0.70 -0.29 0.32
CA ILE A 77 -1.45 -0.45 -0.92
C ILE A 77 -0.44 -0.88 -1.99
N VAL A 78 -0.78 -1.92 -2.73
CA VAL A 78 0.08 -2.50 -3.77
C VAL A 78 -0.66 -2.53 -5.09
N ALA A 79 -0.03 -2.00 -6.12
CA ALA A 79 -0.49 -2.09 -7.49
C ALA A 79 0.10 -3.33 -8.14
N PHE A 80 -0.76 -4.29 -8.45
CA PHE A 80 -0.38 -5.52 -9.10
C PHE A 80 -0.70 -5.49 -10.59
N ARG A 81 0.09 -6.23 -11.38
CA ARG A 81 -0.27 -6.68 -12.72
C ARG A 81 -0.35 -8.19 -12.73
N ARG A 82 -1.40 -8.71 -13.36
CA ARG A 82 -1.63 -10.14 -13.51
C ARG A 82 -1.74 -10.51 -15.00
N ILE A 83 -1.17 -11.65 -15.36
CA ILE A 83 -1.21 -12.20 -16.72
C ILE A 83 -1.87 -13.58 -16.66
N ASP A 84 -3.11 -13.66 -17.14
CA ASP A 84 -3.85 -14.92 -17.38
C ASP A 84 -3.81 -15.93 -16.22
N THR A 85 -4.00 -15.45 -15.00
CA THR A 85 -4.25 -16.26 -13.80
C THR A 85 -5.54 -15.86 -13.11
N PRO A 86 -6.20 -16.78 -12.36
CA PRO A 86 -7.27 -16.42 -11.44
C PRO A 86 -6.79 -15.47 -10.35
N GLN A 87 -7.69 -14.67 -9.77
CA GLN A 87 -7.37 -13.89 -8.58
C GLN A 87 -7.03 -14.79 -7.40
N ASP A 88 -6.01 -14.39 -6.64
CA ASP A 88 -5.64 -15.00 -5.38
C ASP A 88 -5.58 -13.88 -4.33
N LEU A 89 -6.75 -13.57 -3.78
CA LEU A 89 -6.91 -12.49 -2.81
C LEU A 89 -6.09 -12.75 -1.54
N MET A 90 -5.81 -14.02 -1.21
CA MET A 90 -5.02 -14.38 -0.05
C MET A 90 -3.55 -14.06 -0.27
N LEU A 91 -2.99 -14.46 -1.41
CA LEU A 91 -1.63 -14.12 -1.79
C LEU A 91 -1.45 -12.59 -1.89
N GLU A 92 -2.33 -11.91 -2.60
CA GLU A 92 -2.29 -10.45 -2.77
C GLU A 92 -2.27 -9.72 -1.41
N ARG A 93 -3.15 -10.14 -0.49
CA ARG A 93 -3.19 -9.60 0.87
C ARG A 93 -1.93 -9.93 1.66
N ARG A 94 -1.37 -11.14 1.52
CA ARG A 94 -0.12 -11.54 2.19
C ARG A 94 1.09 -10.76 1.69
N ILE A 95 1.15 -10.39 0.41
CA ILE A 95 2.19 -9.49 -0.10
C ILE A 95 2.04 -8.10 0.52
N CYS A 96 0.82 -7.58 0.67
CA CYS A 96 0.60 -6.32 1.39
C CYS A 96 1.03 -6.41 2.86
N GLN A 97 0.71 -7.52 3.54
CA GLN A 97 1.17 -7.83 4.90
C GLN A 97 2.69 -7.86 4.99
N HIS A 98 3.34 -8.50 4.01
CA HIS A 98 4.78 -8.59 3.95
C HIS A 98 5.42 -7.20 3.85
N ILE A 99 4.92 -6.33 2.97
CA ILE A 99 5.43 -4.95 2.83
C ILE A 99 5.23 -4.14 4.11
N VAL A 100 4.11 -4.31 4.81
CA VAL A 100 3.90 -3.68 6.13
C VAL A 100 4.97 -4.12 7.14
N GLY A 101 5.25 -5.43 7.20
CA GLY A 101 6.17 -6.04 8.16
C GLY A 101 7.65 -5.82 7.86
N MET A 102 8.07 -6.03 6.61
CA MET A 102 9.48 -6.01 6.20
C MET A 102 9.96 -4.66 5.66
N ASN A 103 9.04 -3.69 5.44
CA ASN A 103 9.36 -2.32 5.05
C ASN A 103 10.43 -2.16 3.93
N PRO A 104 10.31 -2.89 2.79
CA PRO A 104 11.27 -2.78 1.70
C PRO A 104 11.34 -1.36 1.15
N LYS A 105 12.51 -0.96 0.66
CA LYS A 105 12.78 0.38 0.09
C LYS A 105 12.56 0.45 -1.41
N LYS A 106 12.64 -0.68 -2.12
CA LYS A 106 12.31 -0.77 -3.56
C LYS A 106 11.82 -2.16 -3.93
N ILE A 107 11.14 -2.25 -5.08
CA ILE A 107 10.66 -3.53 -5.62
C ILE A 107 11.85 -4.42 -6.02
N GLY A 108 12.78 -3.87 -6.80
CA GLY A 108 13.94 -4.58 -7.34
C GLY A 108 13.75 -5.12 -8.77
N LYS A 109 14.87 -5.48 -9.39
CA LYS A 109 14.97 -6.03 -10.74
C LYS A 109 16.03 -7.14 -10.77
N LYS A 110 15.61 -8.38 -11.07
CA LYS A 110 16.43 -9.61 -10.97
C LYS A 110 17.82 -9.56 -11.61
N ASN A 111 17.98 -8.80 -12.70
CA ASN A 111 19.23 -8.73 -13.49
C ASN A 111 20.00 -7.41 -13.32
N ILE A 112 19.60 -6.56 -12.37
CA ILE A 112 20.19 -5.23 -12.16
C ILE A 112 20.55 -5.06 -10.69
N ASP A 113 19.65 -5.46 -9.81
CA ASP A 113 19.87 -5.38 -8.38
C ASP A 113 20.59 -6.64 -7.87
N ILE A 114 21.29 -6.49 -6.74
CA ILE A 114 22.02 -7.58 -6.08
C ILE A 114 21.43 -7.71 -4.68
N ALA A 115 21.13 -8.94 -4.28
CA ALA A 115 20.64 -9.22 -2.94
C ALA A 115 21.67 -8.80 -1.88
N ASN A 116 21.19 -8.38 -0.72
CA ASN A 116 22.04 -8.10 0.42
C ASN A 116 22.75 -9.39 0.86
N VAL A 117 24.03 -9.26 1.24
CA VAL A 117 24.81 -10.37 1.78
C VAL A 117 24.19 -10.89 3.09
N ASN A 118 23.54 -10.01 3.86
CA ASN A 118 22.74 -10.38 5.02
C ASN A 118 21.25 -10.31 4.67
N ALA A 119 20.59 -11.47 4.62
CA ALA A 119 19.16 -11.59 4.32
C ALA A 119 18.27 -10.80 5.29
N ASP A 120 18.66 -10.71 6.57
CA ASP A 120 17.91 -9.94 7.59
C ASP A 120 17.88 -8.43 7.31
N ASN A 121 18.82 -7.93 6.51
CA ASN A 121 18.96 -6.52 6.13
C ASN A 121 18.58 -6.29 4.66
N GLU A 122 17.80 -7.18 4.05
CA GLU A 122 17.39 -7.04 2.66
C GLU A 122 16.32 -5.93 2.52
N ASP A 123 16.65 -4.89 1.76
CA ASP A 123 15.78 -3.74 1.49
C ASP A 123 15.00 -3.87 0.18
N ILE A 124 15.33 -4.88 -0.64
CA ILE A 124 14.77 -5.08 -1.98
C ILE A 124 13.70 -6.15 -1.90
N LEU A 125 12.45 -5.76 -2.12
CA LEU A 125 11.27 -6.61 -1.96
C LEU A 125 11.44 -7.98 -2.61
N ILE A 126 11.87 -8.06 -3.88
CA ILE A 126 11.96 -9.35 -4.58
C ILE A 126 12.99 -10.33 -3.99
N TYR A 127 13.92 -9.85 -3.17
CA TYR A 127 14.94 -10.68 -2.51
C TYR A 127 14.64 -10.96 -1.04
N GLN A 128 13.66 -10.29 -0.43
CA GLN A 128 13.24 -10.55 0.94
C GLN A 128 12.65 -11.96 1.06
N GLU A 129 12.98 -12.66 2.15
CA GLU A 129 12.35 -13.93 2.53
C GLU A 129 10.85 -13.73 2.76
N TYR A 130 10.02 -14.54 2.12
CA TYR A 130 8.59 -14.37 2.19
C TYR A 130 8.05 -14.81 3.56
N ILE A 131 7.60 -13.86 4.39
CA ILE A 131 7.07 -14.12 5.75
C ILE A 131 6.12 -15.32 5.86
N ALA A 132 5.26 -15.58 4.88
CA ALA A 132 4.30 -16.69 4.97
C ALA A 132 4.89 -18.06 4.58
N ASP A 133 6.07 -18.09 3.94
CA ASP A 133 6.86 -19.27 3.61
C ASP A 133 8.32 -18.85 3.40
N THR A 134 9.14 -18.95 4.44
CA THR A 134 10.54 -18.50 4.44
C THR A 134 11.45 -19.38 3.58
N SER A 135 10.94 -20.47 2.99
CA SER A 135 11.70 -21.26 2.01
C SER A 135 11.82 -20.57 0.65
N LYS A 136 11.09 -19.47 0.45
CA LYS A 136 11.07 -18.69 -0.79
C LYS A 136 11.28 -17.20 -0.54
N THR A 137 11.80 -16.53 -1.55
CA THR A 137 11.78 -15.07 -1.66
C THR A 137 10.43 -14.59 -2.19
N VAL A 138 10.10 -13.31 -1.95
CA VAL A 138 8.92 -12.69 -2.57
C VAL A 138 9.01 -12.75 -4.11
N GLY A 139 10.19 -12.58 -4.69
CA GLY A 139 10.39 -12.63 -6.13
C GLY A 139 10.07 -13.99 -6.74
N GLU A 140 10.35 -15.09 -6.04
CA GLU A 140 9.96 -16.44 -6.48
C GLU A 140 8.46 -16.64 -6.38
N VAL A 141 7.83 -16.21 -5.28
CA VAL A 141 6.38 -16.30 -5.10
C VAL A 141 5.63 -15.50 -6.17
N LEU A 142 6.11 -14.31 -6.53
CA LEU A 142 5.55 -13.48 -7.59
C LEU A 142 5.66 -14.14 -8.97
N ASP A 143 6.82 -14.73 -9.28
CA ASP A 143 7.03 -15.42 -10.56
C ASP A 143 6.15 -16.66 -10.70
N GLU A 144 6.09 -17.51 -9.68
CA GLU A 144 5.26 -18.73 -9.67
C GLU A 144 3.76 -18.41 -9.85
N SER A 145 3.32 -17.30 -9.27
CA SER A 145 1.91 -16.87 -9.33
C SER A 145 1.58 -16.02 -10.57
N ARG A 146 2.57 -15.73 -11.43
CA ARG A 146 2.46 -14.82 -12.59
C ARG A 146 1.87 -13.47 -12.19
N LEU A 147 2.32 -12.97 -11.04
CA LEU A 147 1.91 -11.71 -10.43
C LEU A 147 3.10 -10.77 -10.39
N GLN A 148 2.90 -9.52 -10.78
CA GLN A 148 3.95 -8.51 -10.78
C GLN A 148 3.55 -7.35 -9.86
N VAL A 149 4.44 -6.94 -8.96
CA VAL A 149 4.30 -5.66 -8.25
C VAL A 149 4.77 -4.54 -9.16
N LEU A 150 3.89 -3.60 -9.49
CA LEU A 150 4.23 -2.42 -10.29
C LEU A 150 4.67 -1.25 -9.41
N ASN A 151 4.03 -1.09 -8.27
CA ASN A 151 4.28 -0.03 -7.29
C ASN A 151 3.68 -0.45 -5.95
N TYR A 152 4.20 0.08 -4.86
CA TYR A 152 3.56 -0.01 -3.55
C TYR A 152 3.78 1.27 -2.77
N THR A 153 2.91 1.50 -1.80
CA THR A 153 3.08 2.55 -0.80
C THR A 153 2.78 1.97 0.55
N ARG A 154 3.70 2.14 1.48
CA ARG A 154 3.54 1.82 2.90
C ARG A 154 3.35 3.12 3.65
N PHE A 155 2.37 3.15 4.55
CA PHE A 155 2.17 4.24 5.50
C PHE A 155 2.26 3.72 6.92
N GLU A 156 2.84 4.53 7.77
CA GLU A 156 2.77 4.45 9.23
C GLU A 156 2.12 5.71 9.79
N CYS A 157 1.13 5.52 10.66
CA CYS A 157 0.46 6.60 11.35
C CYS A 157 1.45 7.29 12.29
N GLY A 158 1.65 8.58 12.09
CA GLY A 158 2.58 9.40 12.87
C GLY A 158 3.99 9.45 12.31
N GLU A 159 4.32 8.73 11.22
CA GLU A 159 5.66 8.85 10.63
C GLU A 159 5.92 10.26 10.10
N GLU A 160 7.08 10.80 10.40
CA GLU A 160 7.55 12.07 9.85
C GLU A 160 7.69 11.92 8.34
N SER A 161 7.04 12.81 7.60
CA SER A 161 7.28 12.90 6.16
C SER A 161 8.55 13.73 6.03
N ASP A 162 9.57 13.22 5.32
CA ASP A 162 10.68 14.07 4.89
C ASP A 162 10.09 15.29 4.17
N SER A 163 10.47 16.48 4.65
CA SER A 163 9.96 17.78 4.19
C SER A 163 10.45 18.12 2.79
#